data_AF-A0A2E2T635-F1
#
_entry.id   AF-A0A2E2T635-F1
#
_cell.length_a   1.000
_cell.length_b   1.000
_cell.length_c   1.000
_cell.angle_alpha   90.00
_cell.angle_beta   90.00
_cell.angle_gamma   90.00
#
_symmetry.space_group_name_H-M   'P 1'
#
loop_
_entity.id
_entity.type
_entity.pdbx_description
1 polymer ?
#
loop_
_entity_poly.entity_id
_entity_poly.type
_entity_poly.pdbx_seq_one_letter_code
_entity_poly.pdbx_strand_id
1 'polypeptide(L)'
;MTGDITQSGLIDLIDEQRSKLGYLSISALMALTRTGNVILDPFSTLISIHADIGRDNIFHPAVRLDATSPATLEIGSRNTFYGNTMIDAQTGPITIGNGNLFGEGCVHVATNQPGAAIIIGSDGRYRGSIQISGLSVLGDGSQILGNIIVRDVQLGAGGSFRHSIADERGAVLKGVGQESGIILQTGQVIAGHGTLARENVRMQSFYHPDAK
;
A
#
# COMPACT_ATOMS: atom_id res chain seq x y z
N MET A 1 -6.33 40.88 12.76
CA MET A 1 -5.22 41.02 11.78
C MET A 1 -5.57 40.14 10.60
N THR A 2 -6.22 40.71 9.59
CA THR A 2 -6.53 40.04 8.32
C THR A 2 -5.78 40.79 7.24
N GLY A 3 -4.48 40.51 7.14
CA GLY A 3 -3.74 40.86 5.93
C GLY A 3 -4.12 39.81 4.88
N ASP A 4 -4.57 40.24 3.72
CA ASP A 4 -4.87 39.34 2.60
C ASP A 4 -3.62 38.52 2.28
N ILE A 5 -3.70 37.20 2.47
CA ILE A 5 -2.62 36.28 2.12
C ILE A 5 -2.62 36.15 0.60
N THR A 6 -1.51 36.52 -0.05
CA THR A 6 -1.33 36.31 -1.49
C THR A 6 -1.32 34.82 -1.81
N GLN A 7 -1.63 34.42 -3.04
CA GLN A 7 -1.57 33.00 -3.44
C GLN A 7 -0.17 32.39 -3.19
N SER A 8 0.90 33.15 -3.42
CA SER A 8 2.26 32.72 -3.10
C SER A 8 2.47 32.57 -1.59
N GLY A 9 1.99 33.53 -0.80
CA GLY A 9 2.06 33.47 0.66
C GLY A 9 1.30 32.29 1.25
N LEU A 10 0.21 31.85 0.62
CA LEU A 10 -0.52 30.65 1.02
C LEU A 10 0.30 29.38 0.78
N ILE A 11 0.95 29.26 -0.39
CA ILE A 11 1.81 28.11 -0.71
C ILE A 11 3.00 28.06 0.26
N ASP A 12 3.64 29.20 0.53
CA ASP A 12 4.77 29.28 1.46
C ASP A 12 4.36 28.84 2.88
N LEU A 13 3.18 29.27 3.35
CA LEU A 13 2.65 28.85 4.64
C LEU A 13 2.36 27.35 4.68
N ILE A 14 1.82 26.78 3.60
CA ILE A 14 1.57 25.33 3.49
C ILE A 14 2.89 24.57 3.52
N ASP A 15 3.88 25.00 2.76
CA ASP A 15 5.21 24.38 2.70
C ASP A 15 5.94 24.46 4.03
N GLU A 16 5.78 25.56 4.78
CA GLU A 16 6.29 25.68 6.15
C GLU A 16 5.70 24.60 7.07
N GLN A 17 4.39 24.37 7.02
CA GLN A 17 3.75 23.31 7.83
C GLN A 17 4.21 21.92 7.40
N ARG A 18 4.34 21.68 6.09
CA ARG A 18 4.83 20.40 5.53
C ARG A 18 6.25 20.12 6.00
N SER A 19 7.13 21.11 5.90
CA SER A 19 8.52 20.98 6.33
C SER A 19 8.67 20.71 7.82
N LYS A 20 7.85 21.34 8.68
CA LYS A 20 7.84 21.07 10.13
C LYS A 20 7.52 19.63 10.47
N LEU A 21 6.75 18.96 9.62
CA LEU A 21 6.33 17.56 9.78
C LEU A 21 7.16 16.59 8.92
N GLY A 22 8.22 17.06 8.25
CA GLY A 22 9.10 16.20 7.45
C GLY A 22 8.51 15.75 6.11
N TYR A 23 7.56 16.49 5.55
CA TYR A 23 7.02 16.22 4.21
C TYR A 23 7.68 17.08 3.14
N LEU A 24 7.64 16.58 1.90
CA LEU A 24 7.99 17.35 0.70
C LEU A 24 7.12 18.61 0.62
N SER A 25 7.75 19.73 0.25
CA SER A 25 7.04 20.92 -0.21
C SER A 25 6.19 20.59 -1.45
N ILE A 26 5.21 21.43 -1.77
CA ILE A 26 4.39 21.30 -2.98
C ILE A 26 5.30 21.28 -4.22
N SER A 27 6.31 22.15 -4.28
CA SER A 27 7.26 22.19 -5.40
C SER A 27 8.08 20.91 -5.53
N ALA A 28 8.58 20.36 -4.42
CA ALA A 28 9.34 19.11 -4.42
C ALA A 28 8.45 17.89 -4.74
N LEU A 29 7.22 17.87 -4.23
CA LEU A 29 6.21 16.87 -4.56
C LEU A 29 5.93 16.89 -6.08
N MET A 30 5.66 18.07 -6.64
CA MET A 30 5.43 18.23 -8.08
C MET A 30 6.66 17.89 -8.93
N ALA A 31 7.88 17.99 -8.39
CA ALA A 31 9.08 17.56 -9.11
C ALA A 31 9.10 16.05 -9.41
N LEU A 32 8.39 15.22 -8.64
CA LEU A 32 8.23 13.79 -8.92
C LEU A 32 7.52 13.53 -10.26
N THR A 33 6.75 14.49 -10.78
CA THR A 33 6.09 14.34 -12.08
C THR A 33 7.07 14.30 -13.25
N ARG A 34 8.31 14.76 -13.06
CA ARG A 34 9.39 14.69 -14.07
C ARG A 34 9.81 13.26 -14.38
N THR A 35 9.55 12.32 -13.47
CA THR A 35 9.84 10.89 -13.66
C THR A 35 8.58 10.10 -14.04
N GLY A 36 7.53 10.78 -14.51
CA GLY A 36 6.28 10.15 -14.98
C GLY A 36 5.23 9.93 -13.88
N ASN A 37 5.55 10.23 -12.61
CA ASN A 37 4.55 10.13 -11.55
C ASN A 37 3.39 11.12 -11.77
N VAL A 38 2.20 10.70 -11.38
CA VAL A 38 0.97 11.51 -11.46
C VAL A 38 0.49 11.83 -10.06
N ILE A 39 0.29 13.12 -9.77
CA ILE A 39 -0.16 13.61 -8.46
C ILE A 39 -1.44 14.40 -8.71
N LEU A 40 -2.57 13.80 -8.37
CA LEU A 40 -3.88 14.35 -8.71
C LEU A 40 -4.29 15.51 -7.80
N ASP A 41 -3.79 15.55 -6.57
CA ASP A 41 -4.02 16.64 -5.62
C ASP A 41 -2.79 16.87 -4.71
N PRO A 42 -1.89 17.80 -5.07
CA PRO A 42 -0.69 18.08 -4.29
C PRO A 42 -0.97 18.71 -2.92
N PHE A 43 -2.19 19.23 -2.67
CA PHE A 43 -2.54 19.87 -1.41
C PHE A 43 -2.95 18.86 -0.33
N SER A 44 -3.51 17.71 -0.71
CA SER A 44 -3.88 16.65 0.23
C SER A 44 -2.90 15.47 0.25
N THR A 45 -2.11 15.24 -0.80
CA THR A 45 -1.07 14.21 -0.81
C THR A 45 0.11 14.63 0.05
N LEU A 46 0.53 13.78 0.99
CA LEU A 46 1.69 13.99 1.86
C LEU A 46 2.70 12.86 1.66
N ILE A 47 3.94 13.21 1.27
CA ILE A 47 5.04 12.25 1.10
C ILE A 47 6.22 12.73 1.92
N SER A 48 6.74 11.87 2.79
CA SER A 48 7.92 12.14 3.61
C SER A 48 9.12 12.47 2.72
N ILE A 49 9.97 13.40 3.18
CA ILE A 49 11.26 13.69 2.53
C ILE A 49 12.21 12.48 2.50
N HIS A 50 11.92 11.44 3.29
CA HIS A 50 12.73 10.23 3.41
C HIS A 50 12.23 9.06 2.57
N ALA A 51 11.06 9.18 1.94
CA ALA A 51 10.52 8.14 1.07
C ALA A 51 11.27 8.11 -0.27
N ASP A 52 11.75 6.95 -0.68
CA ASP A 52 12.25 6.73 -2.04
C ASP A 52 11.08 6.33 -2.94
N ILE A 53 10.84 7.11 -3.99
CA ILE A 53 9.69 6.98 -4.87
C ILE A 53 10.18 6.66 -6.28
N GLY A 54 9.76 5.51 -6.79
CA GLY A 54 9.97 5.08 -8.17
C GLY A 54 9.23 5.96 -9.19
N ARG A 55 9.03 5.40 -10.38
CA ARG A 55 8.54 6.12 -11.57
C ARG A 55 7.12 5.72 -11.91
N ASP A 56 6.44 6.57 -12.67
CA ASP A 56 5.13 6.26 -13.26
C ASP A 56 4.06 5.82 -12.23
N ASN A 57 4.20 6.20 -10.96
CA ASN A 57 3.20 5.94 -9.93
C ASN A 57 2.05 6.94 -10.03
N ILE A 58 0.86 6.54 -9.60
CA ILE A 58 -0.33 7.40 -9.55
C ILE A 58 -0.74 7.60 -8.09
N PHE A 59 -0.76 8.85 -7.66
CA PHE A 59 -1.19 9.26 -6.32
C PHE A 59 -2.52 10.01 -6.42
N HIS A 60 -3.59 9.37 -5.95
CA HIS A 60 -4.88 10.01 -5.76
C HIS A 60 -4.88 10.95 -4.54
N PRO A 61 -5.92 11.79 -4.38
CA PRO A 61 -6.02 12.71 -3.24
C PRO A 61 -5.95 12.00 -1.88
N ALA A 62 -5.39 12.68 -0.88
CA ALA A 62 -5.26 12.22 0.50
C ALA A 62 -4.41 10.95 0.69
N VAL A 63 -3.52 10.62 -0.25
CA VAL A 63 -2.48 9.60 -0.02
C VAL A 63 -1.42 10.14 0.93
N ARG A 64 -1.02 9.31 1.91
CA ARG A 64 0.01 9.66 2.89
C ARG A 64 1.09 8.59 2.96
N LEU A 65 2.35 9.00 2.78
CA LEU A 65 3.53 8.15 2.86
C LEU A 65 4.47 8.68 3.95
N ASP A 66 4.52 8.01 5.08
CA ASP A 66 5.33 8.37 6.24
C ASP A 66 6.59 7.50 6.32
N ALA A 67 7.72 8.15 6.58
CA ALA A 67 9.02 7.51 6.73
C ALA A 67 9.86 8.29 7.74
N THR A 68 10.42 7.61 8.74
CA THR A 68 11.18 8.23 9.84
C THR A 68 12.63 8.55 9.49
N SER A 69 13.24 7.81 8.55
CA SER A 69 14.60 8.06 8.09
C SER A 69 14.79 7.54 6.66
N PRO A 70 15.85 7.94 5.95
CA PRO A 70 16.15 7.37 4.63
C PRO A 70 16.16 5.84 4.65
N ALA A 71 15.78 5.22 3.53
CA ALA A 71 15.69 3.78 3.34
C ALA A 71 14.68 3.04 4.24
N THR A 72 13.81 3.73 4.99
CA THR A 72 12.70 3.06 5.72
C THR A 72 11.46 2.89 4.86
N LEU A 73 11.27 3.70 3.83
CA LEU A 73 10.18 3.54 2.88
C LEU A 73 10.70 3.58 1.45
N GLU A 74 10.58 2.44 0.77
CA GLU A 74 10.93 2.29 -0.63
C GLU A 74 9.69 1.90 -1.43
N ILE A 75 9.32 2.73 -2.39
CA ILE A 75 8.19 2.51 -3.28
C ILE A 75 8.73 2.31 -4.70
N GLY A 76 8.42 1.16 -5.31
CA GLY A 76 8.74 0.88 -6.69
C GLY A 76 7.95 1.74 -7.69
N SER A 77 7.85 1.26 -8.92
CA SER A 77 7.27 2.00 -10.04
C SER A 77 5.89 1.47 -10.45
N ARG A 78 5.10 2.30 -11.13
CA ARG A 78 3.78 1.92 -11.70
C ARG A 78 2.75 1.46 -10.67
N ASN A 79 2.90 1.85 -9.41
CA ASN A 79 1.89 1.60 -8.39
C ASN A 79 0.78 2.65 -8.49
N THR A 80 -0.46 2.24 -8.19
CA THR A 80 -1.60 3.15 -8.05
C THR A 80 -2.06 3.17 -6.60
N PHE A 81 -1.95 4.34 -5.99
CA PHE A 81 -2.44 4.62 -4.64
C PHE A 81 -3.76 5.38 -4.76
N TYR A 82 -4.88 4.70 -4.54
CA TYR A 82 -6.19 5.34 -4.46
C TYR A 82 -6.31 6.18 -3.17
N GLY A 83 -7.31 7.05 -3.15
CA GLY A 83 -7.42 8.05 -2.09
C GLY A 83 -7.55 7.45 -0.70
N ASN A 84 -6.97 8.13 0.29
CA ASN A 84 -6.82 7.67 1.68
C ASN A 84 -5.92 6.44 1.87
N THR A 85 -5.09 6.06 0.88
CA THR A 85 -4.02 5.09 1.13
C THR A 85 -2.98 5.69 2.06
N MET A 86 -2.64 4.97 3.13
CA MET A 86 -1.64 5.36 4.12
C MET A 86 -0.57 4.28 4.25
N ILE A 87 0.69 4.67 4.08
CA ILE A 87 1.84 3.79 4.29
C ILE A 87 2.72 4.42 5.37
N ASP A 88 2.90 3.71 6.49
CA ASP A 88 3.54 4.21 7.70
C ASP A 88 4.77 3.38 8.12
N ALA A 89 5.93 3.81 7.63
CA ALA A 89 7.23 3.21 7.92
C ALA A 89 7.93 3.90 9.11
N GLN A 90 7.23 3.99 10.24
CA GLN A 90 7.75 4.64 11.46
C GLN A 90 8.70 3.79 12.29
N THR A 91 8.32 2.53 12.56
CA THR A 91 9.03 1.65 13.51
C THR A 91 9.91 0.60 12.85
N GLY A 92 9.87 0.52 11.52
CA GLY A 92 10.68 -0.40 10.72
C GLY A 92 10.47 -0.17 9.22
N PRO A 93 11.19 -0.92 8.37
CA PRO A 93 11.17 -0.70 6.93
C PRO A 93 9.88 -1.21 6.28
N ILE A 94 9.46 -0.51 5.23
CA ILE A 94 8.45 -0.94 4.28
C ILE A 94 9.04 -0.85 2.87
N THR A 95 9.08 -1.98 2.16
CA THR A 95 9.46 -2.03 0.74
C THR A 95 8.25 -2.47 -0.08
N ILE A 96 7.91 -1.71 -1.12
CA ILE A 96 6.82 -2.01 -2.05
C ILE A 96 7.40 -2.15 -3.45
N GLY A 97 7.06 -3.24 -4.14
CA GLY A 97 7.45 -3.49 -5.53
C GLY A 97 6.71 -2.62 -6.53
N ASN A 98 6.48 -3.17 -7.72
CA ASN A 98 5.96 -2.43 -8.87
C ASN A 98 4.52 -2.81 -9.19
N GLY A 99 3.78 -1.94 -9.88
CA GLY A 99 2.51 -2.37 -10.52
C GLY A 99 1.37 -2.70 -9.56
N ASN A 100 1.49 -2.34 -8.27
CA ASN A 100 0.46 -2.68 -7.28
C ASN A 100 -0.74 -1.73 -7.34
N LEU A 101 -1.89 -2.24 -6.92
CA LEU A 101 -3.12 -1.46 -6.75
C LEU A 101 -3.49 -1.39 -5.27
N PHE A 102 -3.41 -0.20 -4.66
CA PHE A 102 -3.84 0.07 -3.29
C PHE A 102 -5.15 0.84 -3.27
N GLY A 103 -6.23 0.17 -2.93
CA GLY A 103 -7.62 0.60 -3.06
C GLY A 103 -8.23 0.17 -4.40
N GLU A 104 -9.46 0.53 -4.74
CA GLU A 104 -10.37 1.46 -4.06
C GLU A 104 -10.74 1.04 -2.62
N GLY A 105 -10.87 2.02 -1.71
CA GLY A 105 -11.06 1.84 -0.28
C GLY A 105 -9.92 2.44 0.54
N CYS A 106 -9.92 2.23 1.86
CA CYS A 106 -8.86 2.71 2.75
C CYS A 106 -7.84 1.59 2.96
N VAL A 107 -6.63 1.73 2.39
CA VAL A 107 -5.54 0.78 2.61
C VAL A 107 -4.51 1.42 3.52
N HIS A 108 -4.30 0.81 4.68
CA HIS A 108 -3.33 1.24 5.68
C HIS A 108 -2.27 0.15 5.89
N VAL A 109 -1.02 0.45 5.58
CA VAL A 109 0.12 -0.45 5.81
C VAL A 109 1.02 0.22 6.83
N ALA A 110 1.20 -0.36 8.01
CA ALA A 110 1.93 0.30 9.08
C ALA A 110 2.82 -0.67 9.84
N THR A 111 4.08 -0.30 10.05
CA THR A 111 4.96 -1.10 10.91
C THR A 111 4.53 -1.03 12.38
N ASN A 112 4.14 0.15 12.87
CA ASN A 112 3.52 0.51 14.16
C ASN A 112 3.88 -0.24 15.47
N GLN A 113 4.89 -1.11 15.47
CA GLN A 113 5.38 -1.84 16.63
C GLN A 113 6.88 -2.19 16.44
N PRO A 114 7.67 -2.26 17.54
CA PRO A 114 9.07 -2.63 17.46
C PRO A 114 9.29 -3.99 16.77
N GLY A 115 10.28 -4.05 15.88
CA GLY A 115 10.64 -5.28 15.15
C GLY A 115 9.73 -5.60 13.96
N ALA A 116 8.76 -4.75 13.63
CA ALA A 116 7.97 -4.88 12.42
C ALA A 116 8.78 -4.54 11.16
N ALA A 117 8.48 -5.24 10.07
CA ALA A 117 8.99 -4.96 8.74
C ALA A 117 7.98 -5.49 7.73
N ILE A 118 7.73 -4.74 6.66
CA ILE A 118 6.72 -5.10 5.67
C ILE A 118 7.35 -5.12 4.28
N ILE A 119 7.22 -6.25 3.59
CA ILE A 119 7.64 -6.38 2.20
C ILE A 119 6.39 -6.68 1.38
N ILE A 120 6.12 -5.84 0.37
CA ILE A 120 5.07 -6.04 -0.61
C ILE A 120 5.75 -6.18 -1.98
N GLY A 121 5.48 -7.27 -2.68
CA GLY A 121 6.00 -7.57 -4.00
C GLY A 121 5.38 -6.69 -5.08
N SER A 122 5.39 -7.20 -6.31
CA SER A 122 4.85 -6.53 -7.48
C SER A 122 3.50 -7.10 -7.93
N ASP A 123 2.74 -6.32 -8.70
CA ASP A 123 1.50 -6.73 -9.38
C ASP A 123 0.39 -7.24 -8.45
N GLY A 124 0.44 -6.82 -7.18
CA GLY A 124 -0.54 -7.13 -6.16
C GLY A 124 -1.81 -6.29 -6.28
N ARG A 125 -2.88 -6.77 -5.62
CA ARG A 125 -4.19 -6.11 -5.62
C ARG A 125 -4.79 -6.06 -4.23
N TYR A 126 -4.85 -4.86 -3.65
CA TYR A 126 -5.30 -4.61 -2.28
C TYR A 126 -6.53 -3.71 -2.33
N ARG A 127 -7.74 -4.27 -2.34
CA ARG A 127 -9.00 -3.52 -2.53
C ARG A 127 -9.93 -3.66 -1.33
N GLY A 128 -10.47 -2.55 -0.86
CA GLY A 128 -11.37 -2.48 0.30
C GLY A 128 -10.77 -1.72 1.49
N SER A 129 -11.26 -2.00 2.69
CA SER A 129 -10.75 -1.42 3.93
C SER A 129 -9.73 -2.36 4.54
N ILE A 130 -8.44 -2.09 4.34
CA ILE A 130 -7.36 -3.02 4.65
C ILE A 130 -6.42 -2.39 5.66
N GLN A 131 -6.05 -3.15 6.68
CA GLN A 131 -4.97 -2.82 7.60
C GLN A 131 -3.95 -3.95 7.62
N ILE A 132 -2.68 -3.64 7.36
CA ILE A 132 -1.57 -4.60 7.39
C ILE A 132 -0.53 -4.08 8.38
N SER A 133 -0.12 -4.92 9.33
CA SER A 133 0.89 -4.56 10.31
C SER A 133 1.85 -5.70 10.70
N GLY A 134 2.87 -5.36 11.49
CA GLY A 134 3.85 -6.30 12.01
C GLY A 134 4.84 -6.84 10.99
N LEU A 135 5.24 -8.09 11.16
CA LEU A 135 6.23 -8.74 10.29
C LEU A 135 5.52 -9.43 9.12
N SER A 136 5.32 -8.68 8.03
CA SER A 136 4.46 -9.13 6.92
C SER A 136 5.20 -9.20 5.59
N VAL A 137 4.94 -10.27 4.83
CA VAL A 137 5.48 -10.48 3.48
C VAL A 137 4.33 -10.80 2.54
N LEU A 138 4.06 -9.92 1.59
CA LEU A 138 3.04 -10.06 0.57
C LEU A 138 3.78 -10.27 -0.75
N GLY A 139 3.90 -11.51 -1.21
CA GLY A 139 4.64 -11.84 -2.44
C GLY A 139 4.02 -11.25 -3.71
N ASP A 140 4.73 -11.39 -4.83
CA ASP A 140 4.24 -10.94 -6.15
C ASP A 140 2.86 -11.53 -6.46
N GLY A 141 1.99 -10.70 -7.06
CA GLY A 141 0.64 -11.07 -7.43
C GLY A 141 -0.33 -11.32 -6.26
N SER A 142 0.12 -11.18 -5.01
CA SER A 142 -0.72 -11.40 -3.83
C SER A 142 -1.86 -10.40 -3.73
N GLN A 143 -2.93 -10.79 -3.06
CA GLN A 143 -4.15 -9.98 -3.00
C GLN A 143 -4.76 -9.99 -1.59
N ILE A 144 -5.30 -8.83 -1.21
CA ILE A 144 -6.20 -8.70 -0.05
C ILE A 144 -7.46 -7.97 -0.54
N LEU A 145 -8.63 -8.57 -0.37
CA LEU A 145 -9.87 -8.12 -1.00
C LEU A 145 -11.02 -8.07 0.01
N GLY A 146 -11.42 -6.87 0.44
CA GLY A 146 -12.56 -6.65 1.33
C GLY A 146 -12.17 -5.85 2.57
N ASN A 147 -12.83 -6.12 3.71
CA ASN A 147 -12.59 -5.41 4.97
C ASN A 147 -11.75 -6.27 5.92
N ILE A 148 -10.42 -6.14 5.83
CA ILE A 148 -9.48 -7.10 6.42
C ILE A 148 -8.42 -6.39 7.25
N ILE A 149 -8.26 -6.82 8.50
CA ILE A 149 -7.18 -6.38 9.41
C ILE A 149 -6.25 -7.57 9.64
N VAL A 150 -4.99 -7.47 9.23
CA VAL A 150 -4.02 -8.55 9.38
C VAL A 150 -2.72 -8.08 9.98
N ARG A 151 -2.13 -8.95 10.81
CA ARG A 151 -0.83 -8.75 11.43
C ARG A 151 0.04 -9.99 11.25
N ASP A 152 1.32 -9.81 11.00
CA ASP A 152 2.29 -10.91 10.84
C ASP A 152 1.85 -11.92 9.75
N VAL A 153 1.55 -11.42 8.55
CA VAL A 153 1.00 -12.23 7.44
C VAL A 153 2.06 -12.57 6.39
N GLN A 154 2.03 -13.79 5.88
CA GLN A 154 2.83 -14.24 4.73
C GLN A 154 1.91 -14.73 3.60
N LEU A 155 1.89 -14.02 2.48
CA LEU A 155 1.17 -14.40 1.27
C LEU A 155 2.17 -14.82 0.20
N GLY A 156 2.09 -16.07 -0.24
CA GLY A 156 2.97 -16.63 -1.26
C GLY A 156 2.91 -15.87 -2.59
N ALA A 157 4.08 -15.70 -3.21
CA ALA A 157 4.22 -15.07 -4.51
C ALA A 157 3.69 -15.95 -5.65
N GLY A 158 3.30 -15.34 -6.76
CA GLY A 158 2.90 -16.02 -7.99
C GLY A 158 2.60 -15.02 -9.10
N GLY A 159 1.89 -15.47 -10.13
CA GLY A 159 1.38 -14.58 -11.18
C GLY A 159 0.39 -13.55 -10.61
N SER A 160 0.25 -12.41 -11.29
CA SER A 160 -0.76 -11.40 -10.93
C SER A 160 -2.19 -11.97 -10.99
N PHE A 161 -3.16 -11.22 -10.48
CA PHE A 161 -4.59 -11.56 -10.60
C PHE A 161 -5.10 -11.73 -12.04
N ARG A 162 -4.28 -11.36 -13.05
CA ARG A 162 -4.56 -11.54 -14.48
C ARG A 162 -3.99 -12.84 -15.06
N HIS A 163 -3.17 -13.56 -14.30
CA HIS A 163 -2.59 -14.83 -14.73
C HIS A 163 -3.70 -15.83 -15.10
N SER A 164 -3.54 -16.57 -16.19
CA SER A 164 -4.57 -17.45 -16.73
C SER A 164 -4.90 -18.60 -15.77
N ILE A 165 -3.87 -19.23 -15.21
CA ILE A 165 -4.00 -20.32 -14.24
C ILE A 165 -4.15 -19.74 -12.84
N ALA A 166 -5.26 -20.03 -12.16
CA ALA A 166 -5.61 -19.47 -10.87
C ALA A 166 -4.69 -19.94 -9.74
N ASP A 167 -4.26 -21.20 -9.79
CA ASP A 167 -3.40 -21.82 -8.77
C ASP A 167 -1.92 -21.41 -8.89
N GLU A 168 -1.56 -20.73 -9.98
CA GLU A 168 -0.24 -20.13 -10.17
C GLU A 168 -0.21 -18.64 -9.77
N ARG A 169 -1.36 -18.06 -9.39
CA ARG A 169 -1.45 -16.67 -8.92
C ARG A 169 -0.86 -16.52 -7.52
N GLY A 170 -0.49 -15.30 -7.15
CA GLY A 170 -0.18 -14.97 -5.76
C GLY A 170 -1.33 -15.29 -4.81
N ALA A 171 -1.00 -15.53 -3.55
CA ALA A 171 -1.97 -15.91 -2.52
C ALA A 171 -2.98 -14.81 -2.20
N VAL A 172 -4.18 -15.20 -1.75
CA VAL A 172 -5.32 -14.28 -1.61
C VAL A 172 -5.95 -14.36 -0.22
N LEU A 173 -6.16 -13.20 0.40
CA LEU A 173 -7.15 -13.04 1.47
C LEU A 173 -8.37 -12.31 0.93
N LYS A 174 -9.56 -12.84 1.19
CA LYS A 174 -10.80 -12.25 0.71
C LYS A 174 -11.91 -12.31 1.76
N GLY A 175 -12.73 -11.25 1.79
CA GLY A 175 -13.95 -11.18 2.58
C GLY A 175 -13.83 -10.14 3.70
N VAL A 176 -14.21 -10.52 4.92
CA VAL A 176 -14.20 -9.63 6.08
C VAL A 176 -13.60 -10.34 7.27
N GLY A 177 -12.74 -9.69 8.03
CA GLY A 177 -12.25 -10.25 9.30
C GLY A 177 -10.93 -9.67 9.79
N GLN A 178 -10.54 -10.11 10.98
CA GLN A 178 -9.25 -9.80 11.58
C GLN A 178 -8.52 -11.09 11.95
N GLU A 179 -7.22 -11.16 11.69
CA GLU A 179 -6.41 -12.31 12.09
C GLU A 179 -4.92 -11.98 12.16
N SER A 180 -4.13 -12.82 12.84
CA SER A 180 -2.67 -12.72 12.82
C SER A 180 -1.96 -14.04 12.56
N GLY A 181 -0.74 -13.99 12.02
CA GLY A 181 0.05 -15.20 11.77
C GLY A 181 -0.44 -16.05 10.61
N ILE A 182 -1.16 -15.46 9.65
CA ILE A 182 -1.61 -16.18 8.45
C ILE A 182 -0.43 -16.47 7.55
N ILE A 183 -0.32 -17.72 7.07
CA ILE A 183 0.65 -18.14 6.07
C ILE A 183 -0.11 -18.86 4.95
N LEU A 184 -0.05 -18.32 3.74
CA LEU A 184 -0.61 -18.91 2.53
C LEU A 184 0.47 -19.14 1.47
N GLN A 185 0.41 -20.26 0.78
CA GLN A 185 1.27 -20.57 -0.37
C GLN A 185 0.69 -20.00 -1.66
N THR A 186 1.50 -20.00 -2.72
CA THR A 186 1.06 -19.68 -4.09
C THR A 186 -0.24 -20.40 -4.44
N GLY A 187 -1.16 -19.69 -5.10
CA GLY A 187 -2.46 -20.23 -5.49
C GLY A 187 -3.45 -20.42 -4.36
N GLN A 188 -3.06 -20.25 -3.08
CA GLN A 188 -3.98 -20.44 -1.97
C GLN A 188 -4.82 -19.20 -1.68
N VAL A 189 -6.03 -19.44 -1.16
CA VAL A 189 -6.98 -18.41 -0.75
C VAL A 189 -7.65 -18.78 0.56
N ILE A 190 -7.84 -17.77 1.41
CA ILE A 190 -8.85 -17.80 2.48
C ILE A 190 -9.96 -16.82 2.08
N ALA A 191 -11.19 -17.33 1.97
CA ALA A 191 -12.39 -16.52 1.83
C ALA A 191 -13.18 -16.58 3.13
N GLY A 192 -13.07 -15.54 3.97
CA GLY A 192 -13.64 -15.50 5.32
C GLY A 192 -14.75 -14.47 5.49
N HIS A 193 -15.69 -14.76 6.39
CA HIS A 193 -16.70 -13.82 6.88
C HIS A 193 -16.63 -13.79 8.41
N GLY A 194 -15.95 -12.78 8.96
CA GLY A 194 -15.67 -12.64 10.39
C GLY A 194 -14.26 -13.09 10.77
N THR A 195 -13.93 -14.37 10.53
CA THR A 195 -12.61 -14.97 10.87
C THR A 195 -11.91 -15.49 9.62
N LEU A 196 -10.60 -15.21 9.49
CA LEU A 196 -9.74 -15.70 8.42
C LEU A 196 -9.04 -17.01 8.85
N ALA A 197 -9.85 -18.05 9.06
CA ALA A 197 -9.40 -19.28 9.70
C ALA A 197 -8.62 -20.22 8.74
N ARG A 198 -7.66 -20.98 9.29
CA ARG A 198 -6.75 -21.85 8.51
C ARG A 198 -7.46 -23.03 7.85
N GLU A 199 -8.53 -23.52 8.44
CA GLU A 199 -9.40 -24.57 7.89
C GLU A 199 -10.11 -24.14 6.59
N ASN A 200 -10.19 -22.83 6.33
CA ASN A 200 -10.79 -22.26 5.13
C ASN A 200 -9.79 -22.10 3.97
N VAL A 201 -8.53 -22.52 4.15
CA VAL A 201 -7.54 -22.51 3.07
C VAL A 201 -8.01 -23.42 1.93
N ARG A 202 -8.09 -22.86 0.72
CA ARG A 202 -8.39 -23.57 -0.52
C ARG A 202 -7.41 -23.13 -1.60
N MET A 203 -7.29 -23.92 -2.66
CA MET A 203 -6.69 -23.45 -3.92
C MET A 203 -7.67 -22.50 -4.62
N GLN A 204 -7.17 -21.50 -5.33
CA GLN A 204 -7.99 -20.52 -6.04
C GLN A 204 -8.88 -21.16 -7.11
N SER A 205 -8.45 -22.26 -7.72
CA SER A 205 -9.23 -23.06 -8.66
C SER A 205 -10.53 -23.63 -8.06
N PHE A 206 -10.65 -23.70 -6.72
CA PHE A 206 -11.92 -24.01 -6.06
C PHE A 206 -13.02 -22.98 -6.39
N TYR A 207 -12.64 -21.70 -6.55
CA TYR A 207 -13.55 -20.61 -6.93
C TYR A 207 -13.49 -20.25 -8.42
N HIS A 208 -12.50 -20.79 -9.14
CA HIS A 208 -12.27 -20.55 -10.57
C HIS A 208 -12.02 -21.88 -11.29
N PRO A 209 -13.03 -22.75 -11.41
CA PRO A 209 -12.84 -24.11 -11.92
C PRO A 209 -12.37 -24.15 -13.39
N ASP A 210 -12.68 -23.12 -14.16
CA ASP A 210 -12.30 -22.99 -15.58
C ASP A 210 -10.89 -22.43 -15.79
N ALA A 211 -10.19 -22.03 -14.72
CA ALA A 211 -8.86 -21.41 -14.73
C ALA A 211 -7.83 -22.30 -14.02
N LYS A 212 -7.75 -23.57 -14.43
CA LYS A 212 -6.77 -24.55 -13.96
C LYS A 212 -5.62 -24.71 -14.92
#